data_AF-A0A6S6G348-F1
#
_entry.id   AF-A0A6S6G348-F1
#
_cell.length_a   1.000
_cell.length_b   1.000
_cell.length_c   1.000
_cell.angle_alpha   90.00
_cell.angle_beta   90.00
_cell.angle_gamma   90.00
#
_symmetry.space_group_name_H-M   'P 1'
#
loop_
_entity.id
_entity.type
_entity.pdbx_description
1 polymer ?
#
loop_
_entity_poly.entity_id
_entity_poly.type
_entity_poly.pdbx_seq_one_letter_code
_entity_poly.pdbx_strand_id
1 'polypeptide(L)'
;MTKTLTRLSIAALAISLIAPFALAAAPKPAPKKATPKLVLVTVKQMTVAVDPAGDEKAIADKIAAFQQASLGIFSCADVAGVAKTVGASVADAAGVPLTALPPALRDTVRTMKLGTATQMFGDRSEGKVRVLVLCARAVER
;
A
#
# COMPACT_ATOMS: atom_id res chain seq x y z
N MET A 1 20.54 -69.78 24.15
CA MET A 1 19.72 -70.48 25.17
C MET A 1 19.08 -69.40 26.04
N THR A 2 17.79 -69.23 26.29
CA THR A 2 16.51 -69.83 25.89
C THR A 2 15.44 -68.95 26.58
N LYS A 3 14.27 -68.73 25.93
CA LYS A 3 13.01 -68.16 26.48
C LYS A 3 13.05 -66.66 26.88
N THR A 4 12.04 -65.83 26.59
CA THR A 4 10.62 -66.07 26.90
C THR A 4 9.70 -65.17 26.05
N LEU A 5 8.83 -65.80 25.25
CA LEU A 5 7.61 -65.21 24.69
C LEU A 5 6.57 -65.08 25.79
N THR A 6 5.90 -63.93 26.00
CA THR A 6 4.56 -63.92 26.61
C THR A 6 3.71 -62.70 26.21
N ARG A 7 2.81 -62.94 25.25
CA ARG A 7 1.41 -62.47 25.13
C ARG A 7 1.12 -60.96 25.06
N LEU A 8 1.04 -60.48 23.81
CA LEU A 8 0.22 -59.33 23.43
C LEU A 8 -1.27 -59.73 23.52
N SER A 9 -1.97 -59.30 24.57
CA SER A 9 -3.43 -59.44 24.67
C SER A 9 -4.10 -58.39 23.80
N ILE A 10 -4.83 -58.87 22.80
CA ILE A 10 -5.76 -58.14 21.95
C ILE A 10 -7.13 -58.18 22.66
N ALA A 11 -7.59 -57.06 23.18
CA ALA A 11 -8.98 -56.79 23.57
C ALA A 11 -9.09 -55.26 23.76
N ALA A 12 -10.03 -54.50 23.21
CA ALA A 12 -11.27 -54.83 22.53
C ALA A 12 -11.57 -53.71 21.52
N LEU A 13 -12.04 -54.09 20.33
CA LEU A 13 -12.74 -53.18 19.43
C LEU A 13 -14.07 -52.80 20.07
N ALA A 14 -14.24 -51.52 20.41
CA ALA A 14 -15.56 -50.94 20.62
C ALA A 14 -15.81 -49.95 19.47
N ILE A 15 -16.40 -50.48 18.39
CA ILE A 15 -16.96 -49.68 17.30
C ILE A 15 -18.31 -49.16 17.80
N SER A 16 -18.37 -47.88 18.17
CA SER A 16 -19.63 -47.15 18.31
C SER A 16 -19.75 -46.15 17.16
N LEU A 17 -20.34 -46.62 16.06
CA LEU A 17 -20.62 -45.82 14.86
C LEU A 17 -22.13 -45.53 14.79
N ILE A 18 -22.63 -44.52 15.52
CA ILE A 18 -23.91 -43.88 15.16
C ILE A 18 -23.84 -42.40 15.55
N ALA A 19 -23.54 -41.54 14.58
CA ALA A 19 -23.87 -40.12 14.63
C ALA A 19 -24.84 -39.83 13.47
N PRO A 20 -25.99 -39.16 13.72
CA PRO A 20 -26.90 -38.80 12.65
C PRO A 20 -26.25 -37.71 11.78
N PHE A 21 -25.98 -38.04 10.51
CA PHE A 21 -25.60 -37.09 9.49
C PHE A 21 -26.80 -36.15 9.24
N ALA A 22 -26.81 -35.00 9.91
CA ALA A 22 -27.71 -33.91 9.56
C ALA A 22 -27.34 -33.41 8.16
N LEU A 23 -28.16 -33.74 7.17
CA LEU A 23 -28.02 -33.26 5.80
C LEU A 23 -28.34 -31.77 5.76
N ALA A 24 -27.34 -30.94 6.06
CA ALA A 24 -27.43 -29.50 5.89
C ALA A 24 -27.64 -29.18 4.41
N ALA A 25 -28.70 -28.43 4.11
CA ALA A 25 -29.00 -27.94 2.77
C ALA A 25 -27.79 -27.19 2.19
N ALA A 26 -27.37 -27.58 0.98
CA ALA A 26 -26.30 -26.90 0.27
C ALA A 26 -26.67 -25.43 0.00
N PRO A 27 -25.78 -24.46 0.27
CA PRO A 27 -26.02 -23.07 -0.09
C PRO A 27 -26.15 -22.93 -1.60
N LYS A 28 -27.22 -22.27 -2.07
CA LYS A 28 -27.34 -21.89 -3.48
C LYS A 28 -26.11 -21.07 -3.89
N PRO A 29 -25.50 -21.30 -5.07
CA PRO A 29 -24.38 -20.49 -5.52
C PRO A 29 -24.81 -19.03 -5.56
N ALA A 30 -24.10 -18.18 -4.81
CA ALA A 30 -24.36 -16.76 -4.80
C ALA A 30 -24.23 -16.18 -6.21
N PRO A 31 -25.02 -15.16 -6.60
CA PRO A 31 -24.80 -14.47 -7.86
C PRO A 31 -23.36 -13.96 -7.87
N LYS A 32 -22.61 -14.28 -8.94
CA LYS A 32 -21.25 -13.76 -9.14
C LYS A 32 -21.33 -12.23 -9.17
N LYS A 33 -21.08 -11.60 -8.03
CA LYS A 33 -20.93 -10.14 -7.96
C LYS A 33 -19.76 -9.81 -8.87
N ALA A 34 -19.99 -8.96 -9.87
CA ALA A 34 -18.90 -8.42 -10.67
C ALA A 34 -17.89 -7.78 -9.70
N THR A 35 -16.66 -8.27 -9.68
CA THR A 35 -15.59 -7.64 -8.92
C THR A 35 -15.31 -6.27 -9.55
N PRO A 36 -15.42 -5.17 -8.80
CA PRO A 36 -15.08 -3.86 -9.34
C PRO A 36 -13.63 -3.87 -9.78
N LYS A 37 -13.36 -3.40 -11.01
CA LYS A 37 -11.99 -3.39 -11.55
C LYS A 37 -11.08 -2.57 -10.66
N LEU A 38 -9.94 -3.14 -10.29
CA LEU A 38 -8.95 -2.44 -9.48
C LEU A 38 -8.20 -1.42 -10.35
N VAL A 39 -8.01 -0.21 -9.83
CA VAL A 39 -7.16 0.79 -10.47
C VAL A 39 -5.83 0.82 -9.73
N LEU A 40 -4.75 0.49 -10.43
CA LEU A 40 -3.38 0.56 -9.94
C LEU A 40 -2.75 1.85 -10.40
N VAL A 41 -1.98 2.49 -9.52
CA VAL A 41 -1.19 3.68 -9.83
C VAL A 41 0.28 3.41 -9.63
N THR A 42 1.10 4.06 -10.46
CA THR A 42 2.54 4.17 -10.24
C THR A 42 2.85 5.62 -9.93
N VAL A 43 3.47 5.85 -8.79
CA VAL A 43 3.79 7.19 -8.29
C VAL A 43 5.26 7.26 -7.89
N LYS A 44 5.84 8.45 -8.05
CA LYS A 44 7.09 8.81 -7.38
C LYS A 44 6.78 9.68 -6.20
N GLN A 45 7.32 9.34 -5.04
CA GLN A 45 7.23 10.15 -3.85
C GLN A 45 8.50 10.95 -3.68
N MET A 46 8.36 12.27 -3.65
CA MET A 46 9.42 13.17 -3.19
C MET A 46 9.22 13.46 -1.71
N THR A 47 10.30 13.40 -0.93
CA THR A 47 10.28 13.67 0.51
C THR A 47 11.42 14.60 0.87
N VAL A 48 11.10 15.69 1.54
CA VAL A 48 12.09 16.58 2.16
C VAL A 48 12.06 16.41 3.67
N ALA A 49 13.24 16.26 4.28
CA ALA A 49 13.37 16.24 5.73
C ALA A 49 13.32 17.69 6.26
N VAL A 50 12.56 17.88 7.33
CA VAL A 50 12.43 19.12 8.07
C VAL A 50 12.91 18.85 9.48
N ASP A 51 13.86 19.65 9.97
CA ASP A 51 14.29 19.57 11.36
C ASP A 51 13.34 20.43 12.21
N PRO A 52 12.50 19.86 13.08
CA PRO A 52 11.56 20.63 13.89
C PRO A 52 12.25 21.50 14.94
N ALA A 53 13.51 21.24 15.28
CA ALA A 53 14.30 22.05 16.20
C ALA A 53 15.11 23.16 15.50
N GLY A 54 15.05 23.22 14.17
CA GLY A 54 15.76 24.20 13.36
C GLY A 54 15.13 25.60 13.41
N ASP A 55 15.81 26.55 12.77
CA ASP A 55 15.30 27.92 12.60
C ASP A 55 13.98 27.94 11.81
N GLU A 56 12.95 28.55 12.38
CA GLU A 56 11.59 28.55 11.80
C GLU A 56 11.55 29.22 10.43
N LYS A 57 12.31 30.30 10.24
CA LYS A 57 12.35 31.02 8.97
C LYS A 57 13.00 30.16 7.89
N ALA A 58 14.13 29.53 8.19
CA ALA A 58 14.82 28.64 7.28
C ALA A 58 13.95 27.42 6.90
N ILE A 59 13.19 26.88 7.87
CA ILE A 59 12.23 25.80 7.62
C ILE A 59 11.13 26.25 6.66
N ALA A 60 10.53 27.41 6.92
CA ALA A 60 9.47 27.97 6.08
C ALA A 60 9.98 28.20 4.64
N ASP A 61 11.16 28.80 4.50
CA ASP A 61 11.80 29.04 3.20
C ASP A 61 12.05 27.72 2.45
N LYS A 62 12.54 26.68 3.15
CA LYS A 62 12.79 25.35 2.57
C LYS A 62 11.50 24.68 2.09
N ILE A 63 10.43 24.75 2.87
CA ILE A 63 9.13 24.17 2.51
C ILE A 63 8.51 24.92 1.34
N ALA A 64 8.59 26.26 1.33
CA ALA A 64 8.12 27.08 0.22
C ALA A 64 8.89 26.74 -1.08
N ALA A 65 10.21 26.62 -1.01
CA ALA A 65 11.04 26.21 -2.14
C ALA A 65 10.66 24.80 -2.65
N PHE A 66 10.44 23.84 -1.73
CA PHE A 66 9.99 22.50 -2.08
C PHE A 66 8.61 22.51 -2.77
N GLN A 67 7.67 23.33 -2.28
CA GLN A 67 6.36 23.48 -2.89
C GLN A 67 6.45 24.05 -4.31
N GLN A 68 7.19 25.14 -4.49
CA GLN A 68 7.35 25.79 -5.79
C GLN A 68 8.03 24.87 -6.80
N ALA A 69 9.09 24.16 -6.37
CA ALA A 69 9.79 23.20 -7.20
C ALA A 69 8.86 22.05 -7.64
N SER A 70 8.01 21.56 -6.72
CA SER A 70 7.06 20.49 -7.02
C SER A 70 6.00 20.90 -8.04
N LEU A 71 5.55 22.16 -8.04
CA LEU A 71 4.61 22.70 -9.02
C LEU A 71 5.20 22.79 -10.43
N GLY A 72 6.52 22.86 -10.55
CA GLY A 72 7.24 22.86 -11.82
C GLY A 72 7.44 21.47 -12.45
N ILE A 73 6.93 20.41 -11.83
CA ILE A 73 7.04 19.05 -12.36
C ILE A 73 5.92 18.81 -13.37
N PHE A 74 6.30 18.57 -14.62
CA PHE A 74 5.38 18.26 -15.72
C PHE A 74 5.56 16.83 -16.26
N SER A 75 6.66 16.16 -15.91
CA SER A 75 6.94 14.78 -16.28
C SER A 75 7.54 13.99 -15.12
N CYS A 76 7.28 12.68 -15.10
CA CYS A 76 7.91 11.77 -14.14
C CYS A 76 9.43 11.60 -14.34
N ALA A 77 9.96 12.02 -15.48
CA ALA A 77 11.39 12.10 -15.72
C ALA A 77 12.05 13.25 -14.93
N ASP A 78 11.33 14.37 -14.76
CA ASP A 78 11.86 15.59 -14.14
C ASP A 78 12.08 15.44 -12.63
N VAL A 79 11.32 14.54 -12.00
CA VAL A 79 11.27 14.32 -10.55
C VAL A 79 12.65 14.18 -9.92
N ALA A 80 13.53 13.38 -10.51
CA ALA A 80 14.87 13.15 -9.95
C ALA A 80 15.76 14.40 -10.04
N GLY A 81 15.58 15.21 -11.09
CA GLY A 81 16.30 16.48 -11.26
C GLY A 81 15.80 17.52 -10.25
N VAL A 82 14.49 17.71 -10.18
CA VAL A 82 13.84 18.64 -9.24
C VAL A 82 14.12 18.24 -7.78
N ALA A 83 14.10 16.95 -7.46
CA ALA A 83 14.42 16.50 -6.10
C ALA A 83 15.85 16.88 -5.67
N LYS A 84 16.82 16.80 -6.59
CA LYS A 84 18.21 17.19 -6.30
C LYS A 84 18.35 18.68 -6.00
N THR A 85 17.60 19.55 -6.68
CA THR A 85 17.70 21.00 -6.45
C THR A 85 17.21 21.44 -5.08
N VAL A 86 16.26 20.70 -4.51
CA VAL A 86 15.65 20.98 -3.20
C VAL A 86 16.10 20.05 -2.07
N GLY A 87 17.07 19.16 -2.33
CA GLY A 87 17.56 18.20 -1.35
C GLY A 87 16.51 17.19 -0.89
N ALA A 88 15.59 16.79 -1.78
CA ALA A 88 14.58 15.79 -1.51
C ALA A 88 15.06 14.39 -1.92
N SER A 89 14.56 13.38 -1.21
CA SER A 89 14.70 11.97 -1.57
C SER A 89 13.53 11.52 -2.44
N VAL A 90 13.79 10.65 -3.41
CA VAL A 90 12.79 10.08 -4.31
C VAL A 90 12.62 8.60 -3.99
N ALA A 91 11.37 8.17 -3.80
CA ALA A 91 11.01 6.76 -3.69
C ALA A 91 9.97 6.40 -4.75
N ASP A 92 10.19 5.30 -5.45
CA ASP A 92 9.27 4.77 -6.46
C ASP A 92 8.28 3.79 -5.83
N ALA A 93 6.99 3.96 -6.10
CA ALA A 93 5.95 3.04 -5.69
C ALA A 93 5.07 2.67 -6.89
N ALA A 94 5.21 1.43 -7.37
CA ALA A 94 4.46 0.90 -8.50
C ALA A 94 3.39 -0.10 -8.05
N GLY A 95 2.29 -0.16 -8.80
CA GLY A 95 1.21 -1.12 -8.53
C GLY A 95 0.42 -0.83 -7.27
N VAL A 96 0.39 0.42 -6.79
CA VAL A 96 -0.36 0.79 -5.59
C VAL A 96 -1.84 0.85 -5.95
N PRO A 97 -2.73 0.12 -5.25
CA PRO A 97 -4.16 0.29 -5.44
C PRO A 97 -4.58 1.73 -5.15
N LEU A 98 -5.34 2.35 -6.05
CA LEU A 98 -5.84 3.71 -5.82
C LEU A 98 -6.63 3.77 -4.50
N THR A 99 -7.34 2.70 -4.14
CA THR A 99 -8.09 2.58 -2.89
C THR A 99 -7.23 2.55 -1.62
N ALA A 100 -5.94 2.17 -1.74
CA ALA A 100 -4.99 2.13 -0.63
C ALA A 100 -4.40 3.51 -0.29
N LEU A 101 -4.58 4.51 -1.17
CA LEU A 101 -4.17 5.88 -0.85
C LEU A 101 -5.12 6.50 0.19
N PRO A 102 -4.64 7.47 1.00
CA PRO A 102 -5.50 8.28 1.86
C PRO A 102 -6.63 8.97 1.09
N PRO A 103 -7.83 9.14 1.67
CA PRO A 103 -9.01 9.68 0.96
C PRO A 103 -8.74 10.99 0.22
N ALA A 104 -8.07 11.94 0.86
CA ALA A 104 -7.71 13.22 0.23
C ALA A 104 -6.83 13.03 -1.02
N LEU A 105 -5.84 12.15 -0.96
CA LEU A 105 -4.95 11.87 -2.08
C LEU A 105 -5.65 11.03 -3.16
N ARG A 106 -6.62 10.19 -2.79
CA ARG A 106 -7.41 9.42 -3.76
C ARG A 106 -8.14 10.30 -4.74
N ASP A 107 -8.82 11.32 -4.24
CA ASP A 107 -9.62 12.22 -5.08
C ASP A 107 -8.71 13.14 -5.91
N THR A 108 -7.62 13.63 -5.33
CA THR A 108 -6.61 14.42 -6.06
C THR A 108 -5.96 13.60 -7.18
N VAL A 109 -5.41 12.41 -6.87
CA VAL A 109 -4.82 11.52 -7.88
C VAL A 109 -5.87 11.09 -8.91
N ARG A 110 -7.16 11.02 -8.54
CA ARG A 110 -8.25 10.67 -9.46
C ARG A 110 -8.34 11.64 -10.65
N THR A 111 -8.23 12.94 -10.37
CA THR A 111 -8.47 14.02 -11.34
C THR A 111 -7.19 14.57 -11.95
N MET A 112 -6.04 14.25 -11.39
CA MET A 112 -4.73 14.70 -11.88
C MET A 112 -4.30 14.08 -13.21
N LYS A 113 -3.50 14.85 -13.95
CA LYS A 113 -2.82 14.43 -15.18
C LYS A 113 -1.56 13.62 -14.85
N LEU A 114 -1.18 12.69 -15.74
CA LEU A 114 0.12 12.02 -15.62
C LEU A 114 1.25 13.06 -15.71
N GLY A 115 2.32 12.84 -14.95
CA GLY A 115 3.46 13.75 -14.86
C GLY A 115 3.28 14.91 -13.88
N THR A 116 2.08 15.11 -13.31
CA THR A 116 1.83 16.20 -12.35
C THR A 116 2.01 15.78 -10.90
N ALA A 117 2.38 16.76 -10.06
CA ALA A 117 2.57 16.62 -8.63
C ALA A 117 1.30 16.92 -7.81
N THR A 118 1.07 16.19 -6.72
CA THR A 118 0.00 16.46 -5.76
C THR A 118 0.31 17.71 -4.93
N GLN A 119 -0.69 18.20 -4.19
CA GLN A 119 -0.41 19.06 -3.04
C GLN A 119 0.53 18.37 -2.05
N MET A 120 1.29 19.16 -1.28
CA MET A 120 2.14 18.63 -0.24
C MET A 120 1.30 18.02 0.89
N PHE A 121 1.82 16.97 1.51
CA PHE A 121 1.22 16.33 2.67
C PHE A 121 2.31 15.89 3.65
N GLY A 122 1.89 15.64 4.89
CA GLY A 122 2.78 15.40 6.03
C GLY A 122 2.83 16.59 6.98
N ASP A 123 3.41 16.37 8.14
CA ASP A 123 3.48 17.37 9.21
C ASP A 123 4.93 17.82 9.43
N ARG A 124 5.11 19.13 9.69
CA ARG A 124 6.42 19.69 10.05
C ARG A 124 6.93 19.10 11.37
N SER A 125 6.02 18.76 12.29
CA SER A 125 6.30 18.15 13.59
C SER A 125 6.77 16.70 13.45
N GLU A 126 6.32 15.97 12.42
CA GLU A 126 6.87 14.64 12.06
C GLU A 126 8.25 14.74 11.37
N GLY A 127 8.69 15.96 11.06
CA GLY A 127 9.97 16.25 10.44
C GLY A 127 10.06 15.84 8.96
N LYS A 128 8.92 15.62 8.28
CA LYS A 128 8.90 15.16 6.88
C LYS A 128 7.73 15.76 6.12
N VAL A 129 8.02 16.37 4.98
CA VAL A 129 7.00 16.87 4.03
C VAL A 129 7.17 16.14 2.70
N ARG A 130 6.06 15.77 2.07
CA ARG A 130 6.03 14.86 0.93
C ARG A 130 5.12 15.35 -0.18
N VAL A 131 5.42 14.93 -1.39
CA VAL A 131 4.60 15.13 -2.60
C VAL A 131 4.61 13.83 -3.40
N LEU A 132 3.49 13.49 -4.05
CA LEU A 132 3.40 12.39 -5.00
C LEU A 132 3.33 12.93 -6.42
N VAL A 133 4.07 12.31 -7.34
CA VAL A 133 3.99 12.58 -8.77
C VAL A 133 3.39 11.36 -9.45
N LEU A 134 2.31 11.56 -10.20
CA LEU A 134 1.57 10.47 -10.83
C LEU A 134 2.23 10.05 -12.14
N CYS A 135 2.76 8.84 -12.23
CA CYS A 135 3.49 8.37 -13.41
C CYS A 135 2.71 7.46 -14.32
N ALA A 136 1.88 6.57 -13.76
CA ALA A 136 1.03 5.71 -14.56
C ALA A 136 -0.27 5.36 -13.83
N ARG A 137 -1.28 4.99 -14.61
CA ARG A 137 -2.56 4.49 -14.15
C ARG A 137 -2.92 3.29 -15.00
N ALA A 138 -3.16 2.16 -14.36
CA ALA A 138 -3.57 0.93 -15.01
C ALA A 138 -4.87 0.44 -14.39
N VAL A 139 -5.74 -0.12 -15.23
CA VAL A 139 -6.94 -0.83 -14.77
C VAL A 139 -6.61 -2.31 -14.84
N GLU A 140 -6.73 -3.00 -13.71
CA GLU A 140 -6.56 -4.46 -13.64
C GLU A 140 -7.56 -5.11 -14.60
N ARG A 141 -7.03 -5.94 -15.51
CA ARG A 141 -7.76 -6.47 -16.67
C ARG A 141 -8.59 -7.68 -16.32
#